data_AF-A0A2X0LG06-F1
#
_entry.id   AF-A0A2X0LG06-F1
#
_cell.length_a   1.000
_cell.length_b   1.000
_cell.length_c   1.000
_cell.angle_alpha   90.00
_cell.angle_beta   90.00
_cell.angle_gamma   90.00
#
_symmetry.space_group_name_H-M   'P 1'
#
loop_
_entity.id
_entity.type
_entity.pdbx_description
1 polymer ?
#
loop_
_entity_poly.entity_id
_entity_poly.type
_entity_poly.pdbx_seq_one_letter_code
_entity_poly.pdbx_strand_id
1 'polypeptide(L)'
;MIAFVIIIALYHTVETALAHATGCYHTMTQLDTSHLDPTLHLPNDTLVLDSGASHHMVKDASLFDAWHTRSHVAVDGAGESLMAQGTGSITIRTSKQRTIKLCNIYYVPDLLANLISVMQLRRERIYTHFGKTIELPSQGQLIGVASLIANQLSTLDATPIRSTVSPVAAAAIPLLTLHQRFGHLSLPNLRRAVSSGQLQGQTWTYSAAECKAFSCDTCKAAKATRTPFPTSDSRASQPLELVHSDVLTLPEPTTDGERYVVTFIDDFSRKTWVSALRNKSQVFDTFQRWHAMIERSTGLKLRTLRTDNGGEYTSKAFIEYCSHHGITRQLTIPYTPEQNG
;
A
#
# COMPACT_ATOMS: atom_id res chain seq x y z
N MET A 1 -19.49 -24.01 -36.65
CA MET A 1 -19.65 -24.56 -35.28
C MET A 1 -19.33 -23.53 -34.17
N ILE A 2 -19.43 -22.22 -34.45
CA ILE A 2 -19.09 -21.13 -33.50
C ILE A 2 -20.30 -20.20 -33.24
N ALA A 3 -21.44 -20.43 -33.92
CA ALA A 3 -22.70 -19.69 -33.70
C ALA A 3 -23.46 -20.10 -32.42
N PHE A 4 -22.94 -21.05 -31.63
CA PHE A 4 -23.67 -21.73 -30.55
C PHE A 4 -23.73 -20.98 -29.21
N VAL A 5 -22.92 -19.95 -28.99
CA VAL A 5 -22.60 -19.53 -27.60
C VAL A 5 -23.36 -18.28 -27.12
N ILE A 6 -23.81 -17.38 -28.02
CA ILE A 6 -24.49 -16.14 -27.58
C ILE A 6 -25.97 -16.39 -27.24
N ILE A 7 -26.61 -17.43 -27.79
CA ILE A 7 -28.08 -17.61 -27.69
C ILE A 7 -28.49 -18.48 -26.48
N ILE A 8 -27.61 -19.35 -25.96
CA ILE A 8 -27.95 -20.28 -24.87
C ILE A 8 -28.26 -19.54 -23.55
N ALA A 9 -27.67 -18.37 -23.33
CA ALA A 9 -27.93 -17.57 -22.11
C ALA A 9 -29.30 -16.89 -22.09
N LEU A 10 -29.98 -16.73 -23.23
CA LEU A 10 -31.30 -16.08 -23.32
C LEU A 10 -32.47 -17.06 -23.17
N TYR A 11 -32.31 -18.32 -23.58
CA TYR A 11 -33.36 -19.33 -23.41
C TYR A 11 -33.55 -19.73 -21.94
N HIS A 12 -32.47 -19.74 -21.14
CA HIS A 12 -32.56 -20.20 -19.76
C HIS A 12 -33.32 -19.24 -18.83
N THR A 13 -33.42 -17.96 -19.18
CA THR A 13 -34.10 -16.91 -18.40
C THR A 13 -35.61 -16.87 -18.60
N VAL A 14 -36.12 -17.36 -19.72
CA VAL A 14 -37.58 -17.36 -19.99
C VAL A 14 -38.25 -18.58 -19.34
N GLU A 15 -37.63 -19.76 -19.36
CA GLU A 15 -38.20 -20.95 -18.72
C GLU A 15 -38.11 -20.94 -17.19
N THR A 16 -37.08 -20.31 -16.61
CA THR A 16 -36.98 -20.19 -15.14
C THR A 16 -38.06 -19.28 -14.56
N ALA A 17 -38.62 -18.35 -15.36
CA ALA A 17 -39.77 -17.54 -14.95
C ALA A 17 -41.11 -18.30 -15.01
N LEU A 18 -41.27 -19.31 -15.88
CA LEU A 18 -42.47 -20.15 -15.95
C LEU A 18 -42.46 -21.35 -14.99
N ALA A 19 -41.28 -21.91 -14.67
CA ALA A 19 -41.17 -23.07 -13.77
C ALA A 19 -41.57 -22.75 -12.31
N HIS A 20 -41.47 -21.48 -11.89
CA HIS A 20 -41.92 -21.05 -10.56
C HIS A 20 -43.44 -21.10 -10.37
N ALA A 21 -44.23 -21.28 -11.43
CA ALA A 21 -45.69 -21.31 -11.36
C ALA A 21 -46.30 -22.73 -11.34
N THR A 22 -45.55 -23.81 -11.66
CA THR A 22 -46.15 -25.15 -11.86
C THR A 22 -45.43 -26.33 -11.22
N GLY A 23 -44.34 -26.12 -10.46
CA GLY A 23 -43.84 -27.13 -9.51
C GLY A 23 -43.46 -28.49 -10.12
N CYS A 24 -42.93 -28.52 -11.34
CA CYS A 24 -42.50 -29.76 -12.00
C CYS A 24 -41.04 -29.65 -12.45
N TYR A 25 -40.14 -30.33 -11.75
CA TYR A 25 -38.74 -30.48 -12.18
C TYR A 25 -38.63 -31.73 -13.05
N HIS A 26 -38.37 -31.56 -14.35
CA HIS A 26 -37.90 -32.63 -15.22
C HIS A 26 -36.49 -32.29 -15.69
N THR A 27 -35.56 -33.19 -15.40
CA THR A 27 -34.20 -33.20 -15.97
C THR A 27 -34.30 -33.49 -17.47
N MET A 28 -34.26 -32.46 -18.31
CA MET A 28 -34.06 -32.59 -19.76
C MET A 28 -32.56 -32.45 -20.08
N THR A 29 -31.92 -33.57 -20.42
CA THR A 29 -30.48 -33.65 -20.74
C THR A 29 -30.15 -33.56 -22.23
N GLN A 30 -31.08 -33.19 -23.12
CA GLN A 30 -30.76 -32.93 -24.52
C GLN A 30 -31.61 -31.77 -25.07
N LEU A 31 -30.94 -30.67 -25.46
CA LEU A 31 -31.55 -29.53 -26.13
C LEU A 31 -31.63 -29.80 -27.65
N ASP A 32 -32.85 -29.78 -28.17
CA ASP A 32 -33.16 -29.81 -29.61
C ASP A 32 -32.76 -28.48 -30.27
N THR A 33 -32.01 -28.56 -31.37
CA THR A 33 -31.31 -27.43 -32.02
C THR A 33 -31.83 -27.13 -33.43
N SER A 34 -32.99 -27.70 -33.78
CA SER A 34 -33.60 -27.66 -35.12
C SER A 34 -34.14 -26.29 -35.58
N HIS A 35 -34.04 -25.22 -34.77
CA HIS A 35 -34.62 -23.90 -35.05
C HIS A 35 -33.64 -22.73 -35.31
N LEU A 36 -32.33 -22.98 -35.40
CA LEU A 36 -31.33 -21.89 -35.47
C LEU A 36 -30.75 -21.68 -36.89
N ASP A 37 -30.92 -20.46 -37.43
CA ASP A 37 -30.36 -20.05 -38.74
C ASP A 37 -28.88 -19.60 -38.61
N PRO A 38 -27.93 -20.27 -39.28
CA PRO A 38 -26.50 -19.97 -39.22
C PRO A 38 -26.06 -18.71 -40.01
N THR A 39 -26.96 -17.92 -40.60
CA THR A 39 -26.63 -16.79 -41.50
C THR A 39 -26.73 -15.39 -40.89
N LEU A 40 -26.87 -15.25 -39.56
CA LEU A 40 -27.10 -13.96 -38.91
C LEU A 40 -25.85 -13.03 -38.95
N HIS A 41 -25.81 -12.13 -39.93
CA HIS A 41 -24.85 -11.03 -40.00
C HIS A 41 -25.42 -9.77 -39.34
N LEU A 42 -25.07 -9.53 -38.06
CA LEU A 42 -25.35 -8.25 -37.41
C LEU A 42 -24.36 -7.18 -37.89
N PRO A 43 -24.81 -5.94 -38.18
CA PRO A 43 -23.91 -4.82 -38.45
C PRO A 43 -22.87 -4.65 -37.33
N ASN A 44 -21.64 -4.28 -37.69
CA ASN A 44 -20.53 -4.15 -36.72
C ASN A 44 -20.78 -3.15 -35.59
N ASP A 45 -21.70 -2.20 -35.79
CA ASP A 45 -22.02 -1.15 -34.82
C ASP A 45 -23.20 -1.55 -33.90
N THR A 46 -23.74 -2.77 -34.08
CA THR A 46 -24.86 -3.28 -33.27
C THR A 46 -24.40 -3.59 -31.85
N LEU A 47 -25.17 -3.12 -30.87
CA LEU A 47 -24.93 -3.34 -29.45
C LEU A 47 -25.98 -4.31 -28.90
N VAL A 48 -25.55 -5.51 -28.51
CA VAL A 48 -26.42 -6.53 -27.90
C VAL A 48 -26.41 -6.35 -26.39
N LEU A 49 -27.58 -6.18 -25.81
CA LEU A 49 -27.76 -6.12 -24.36
C LEU A 49 -27.76 -7.55 -23.81
N ASP A 50 -26.79 -7.87 -22.96
CA ASP A 50 -26.58 -9.22 -22.44
C ASP A 50 -26.52 -9.21 -20.91
N SER A 51 -27.40 -9.99 -20.27
CA SER A 51 -27.42 -10.20 -18.83
C SER A 51 -26.38 -11.22 -18.36
N GLY A 52 -25.91 -12.11 -19.24
CA GLY A 52 -24.87 -13.10 -18.96
C GLY A 52 -23.46 -12.51 -19.04
N ALA A 53 -23.26 -11.43 -19.80
CA ALA A 53 -21.98 -10.74 -19.88
C ALA A 53 -21.61 -10.07 -18.54
N SER A 54 -20.40 -10.37 -18.06
CA SER A 54 -19.80 -9.69 -16.90
C SER A 54 -19.16 -8.34 -17.24
N HIS A 55 -18.83 -8.13 -18.52
CA HIS A 55 -18.15 -6.94 -19.03
C HIS A 55 -18.78 -6.44 -20.32
N HIS A 56 -18.76 -5.13 -20.54
CA HIS A 56 -18.94 -4.54 -21.86
C HIS A 56 -17.77 -4.98 -22.76
N MET A 57 -18.09 -5.44 -23.97
CA MET A 57 -17.10 -5.96 -24.91
C MET A 57 -17.43 -5.47 -26.31
N VAL A 58 -16.43 -4.95 -27.01
CA VAL A 58 -16.57 -4.38 -28.35
C VAL A 58 -15.47 -4.92 -29.24
N LYS A 59 -15.82 -5.25 -30.48
CA LYS A 59 -14.91 -5.85 -31.46
C LYS A 59 -14.22 -4.85 -32.39
N ASP A 60 -14.75 -3.63 -32.51
CA ASP A 60 -14.21 -2.60 -33.38
C ASP A 60 -13.46 -1.55 -32.55
N ALA A 61 -12.15 -1.44 -32.76
CA ALA A 61 -11.29 -0.48 -32.09
C ALA A 61 -11.65 0.98 -32.41
N SER A 62 -12.25 1.24 -33.57
CA SER A 62 -12.62 2.60 -34.01
C SER A 62 -13.76 3.23 -33.18
N LEU A 63 -14.43 2.42 -32.36
CA LEU A 63 -15.50 2.88 -31.47
C LEU A 63 -14.99 3.46 -30.14
N PHE A 64 -13.70 3.30 -29.83
CA PHE A 64 -13.13 3.74 -28.56
C PHE A 64 -12.73 5.22 -28.58
N ASP A 65 -13.13 5.95 -27.55
CA ASP A 65 -12.69 7.34 -27.31
C ASP A 65 -11.23 7.40 -26.87
N ALA A 66 -10.85 6.44 -26.04
CA ALA A 66 -9.50 6.20 -25.55
C ALA A 66 -9.44 4.75 -25.07
N TRP A 67 -8.36 4.05 -25.40
CA TRP A 67 -8.11 2.72 -24.89
C TRP A 67 -6.62 2.51 -24.68
N HIS A 68 -6.28 1.59 -23.80
CA HIS A 68 -4.91 1.19 -23.54
C HIS A 68 -4.77 -0.30 -23.73
N THR A 69 -3.62 -0.71 -24.28
CA THR A 69 -3.28 -2.13 -24.45
C THR A 69 -3.24 -2.79 -23.07
N ARG A 70 -3.77 -4.01 -22.99
CA ARG A 70 -3.58 -4.90 -21.84
C ARG A 70 -2.90 -6.16 -22.32
N SER A 71 -2.00 -6.71 -21.51
CA SER A 71 -1.49 -8.06 -21.73
C SER A 71 -2.62 -9.06 -21.47
N HIS A 72 -3.16 -9.63 -22.56
CA HIS A 72 -3.82 -10.92 -22.63
C HIS A 72 -4.76 -11.25 -21.46
N VAL A 73 -5.94 -10.63 -21.42
CA VAL A 73 -7.02 -11.06 -20.51
C VAL A 73 -7.89 -12.07 -21.26
N ALA A 74 -7.92 -13.32 -20.78
CA ALA A 74 -8.85 -14.32 -21.27
C ALA A 74 -10.28 -13.95 -20.87
N VAL A 75 -11.18 -13.97 -21.84
CA VAL A 75 -12.61 -13.76 -21.69
C VAL A 75 -13.27 -15.11 -21.93
N ASP A 76 -13.66 -15.75 -20.84
CA ASP A 76 -14.27 -17.08 -20.86
C ASP A 76 -15.79 -16.97 -21.06
N GLY A 77 -16.31 -17.80 -21.97
CA GLY A 77 -17.74 -18.00 -22.18
C GLY A 77 -18.09 -19.49 -22.11
N ALA A 78 -19.30 -19.87 -22.53
CA ALA A 78 -19.70 -21.28 -22.64
C ALA A 78 -19.03 -22.02 -23.83
N GLY A 79 -17.94 -21.46 -24.38
CA GLY A 79 -17.17 -21.97 -25.50
C GLY A 79 -15.68 -21.65 -25.31
N GLU A 80 -14.95 -21.50 -26.41
CA GLU A 80 -13.52 -21.16 -26.36
C GLU A 80 -13.28 -19.76 -25.76
N SER A 81 -12.20 -19.63 -24.99
CA SER A 81 -11.76 -18.37 -24.40
C SER A 81 -11.28 -17.40 -25.49
N LEU A 82 -11.84 -16.19 -25.51
CA LEU A 82 -11.39 -15.12 -26.39
C LEU A 82 -10.37 -14.22 -25.69
N MET A 83 -9.50 -13.56 -26.45
CA MET A 83 -8.45 -12.71 -25.88
C MET A 83 -8.80 -11.24 -26.00
N ALA A 84 -8.99 -10.56 -24.86
CA ALA A 84 -9.08 -9.12 -24.82
C ALA A 84 -7.70 -8.49 -25.01
N GLN A 85 -7.60 -7.57 -25.97
CA GLN A 85 -6.36 -6.89 -26.35
C GLN A 85 -6.20 -5.52 -25.68
N GLY A 86 -7.26 -4.99 -25.07
CA GLY A 86 -7.23 -3.70 -24.41
C GLY A 86 -8.47 -3.36 -23.61
N THR A 87 -8.42 -2.24 -22.91
CA THR A 87 -9.56 -1.68 -22.18
C THR A 87 -9.68 -0.20 -22.44
N GLY A 88 -10.90 0.30 -22.57
CA GLY A 88 -11.15 1.71 -22.82
C GLY A 88 -12.58 2.13 -22.52
N SER A 89 -12.98 3.24 -23.13
CA SER A 89 -14.34 3.76 -23.09
C SER A 89 -14.89 4.01 -24.49
N ILE A 90 -16.18 3.79 -24.67
CA ILE A 90 -16.92 4.20 -25.87
C ILE A 90 -18.02 5.16 -25.46
N THR A 91 -18.42 6.02 -26.38
CA THR A 91 -19.60 6.87 -26.22
C THR A 91 -20.71 6.40 -27.16
N ILE A 92 -21.93 6.25 -26.64
CA ILE A 92 -23.12 5.86 -27.42
C ILE A 92 -24.18 6.95 -27.35
N ARG A 93 -24.96 7.10 -28.42
CA ARG A 93 -26.13 7.97 -28.48
C ARG A 93 -27.39 7.13 -28.65
N THR A 94 -28.25 7.16 -27.66
CA THR A 94 -29.52 6.42 -27.67
C THR A 94 -30.55 7.07 -28.59
N SER A 95 -31.61 6.34 -28.95
CA SER A 95 -32.74 6.89 -29.72
C SER A 95 -33.50 8.01 -29.03
N LYS A 96 -33.34 8.16 -27.71
CA LYS A 96 -33.84 9.31 -26.94
C LYS A 96 -32.88 10.51 -26.96
N GLN A 97 -31.89 10.52 -27.85
CA GLN A 97 -30.86 11.56 -27.98
C GLN A 97 -30.05 11.79 -26.70
N ARG A 98 -29.91 10.77 -25.85
CA ARG A 98 -29.03 10.81 -24.68
C ARG A 98 -27.67 10.21 -25.03
N THR A 99 -26.62 10.95 -24.68
CA THR A 99 -25.24 10.49 -24.82
C THR A 99 -24.81 9.79 -23.53
N ILE A 100 -24.36 8.55 -23.64
CA ILE A 100 -23.91 7.72 -22.51
C ILE A 100 -22.46 7.33 -22.79
N LYS A 101 -21.58 7.60 -21.82
CA LYS A 101 -20.18 7.16 -21.88
C LYS A 101 -20.01 5.90 -21.06
N LEU A 102 -19.76 4.79 -21.73
CA LEU A 102 -19.54 3.50 -21.10
C LEU A 102 -18.04 3.31 -20.85
N CYS A 103 -17.68 3.04 -19.60
CA CYS A 103 -16.28 2.85 -19.19
C CYS A 103 -15.93 1.37 -18.98
N ASN A 104 -14.62 1.06 -18.93
CA ASN A 104 -14.11 -0.30 -18.67
C ASN A 104 -14.57 -1.35 -19.69
N ILE A 105 -14.62 -0.96 -20.97
CA ILE A 105 -14.99 -1.83 -22.07
C ILE A 105 -13.76 -2.59 -22.55
N TYR A 106 -13.90 -3.90 -22.73
CA TYR A 106 -12.86 -4.72 -23.34
C TYR A 106 -12.90 -4.66 -24.86
N TYR A 107 -11.72 -4.46 -25.45
CA TYR A 107 -11.53 -4.62 -26.89
C TYR A 107 -11.21 -6.08 -27.19
N VAL A 108 -12.13 -6.76 -27.89
CA VAL A 108 -12.06 -8.20 -28.21
C VAL A 108 -12.36 -8.37 -29.71
N PRO A 109 -11.36 -8.32 -30.60
CA PRO A 109 -11.61 -8.31 -32.05
C PRO A 109 -12.27 -9.60 -32.58
N ASP A 110 -12.02 -10.73 -31.92
CA ASP A 110 -12.56 -12.04 -32.30
C ASP A 110 -14.02 -12.26 -31.84
N LEU A 111 -14.66 -11.23 -31.25
CA LEU A 111 -16.03 -11.30 -30.77
C LEU A 111 -17.04 -11.24 -31.92
N LEU A 112 -18.09 -12.06 -31.87
CA LEU A 112 -19.09 -12.11 -32.94
C LEU A 112 -19.98 -10.85 -32.98
N ALA A 113 -20.40 -10.35 -31.82
CA ALA A 113 -21.26 -9.17 -31.66
C ALA A 113 -20.83 -8.35 -30.45
N ASN A 114 -20.98 -7.02 -30.49
CA ASN A 114 -20.66 -6.19 -29.33
C ASN A 114 -21.66 -6.47 -28.20
N LEU A 115 -21.15 -6.68 -27.00
CA LEU A 115 -21.94 -7.03 -25.83
C LEU A 115 -21.95 -5.88 -24.83
N ILE A 116 -23.13 -5.46 -24.41
CA ILE A 116 -23.35 -4.49 -23.35
C ILE A 116 -23.88 -5.25 -22.13
N SER A 117 -23.02 -5.42 -21.12
CA SER A 117 -23.38 -6.03 -19.86
C SER A 117 -24.46 -5.24 -19.12
N VAL A 118 -25.60 -5.88 -18.86
CA VAL A 118 -26.67 -5.33 -18.00
C VAL A 118 -26.13 -5.07 -16.59
N MET A 119 -25.26 -5.94 -16.09
CA MET A 119 -24.70 -5.81 -14.74
C MET A 119 -23.77 -4.59 -14.61
N GLN A 120 -23.03 -4.25 -15.66
CA GLN A 120 -22.19 -3.06 -15.65
C GLN A 120 -22.99 -1.76 -15.81
N LEU A 121 -24.06 -1.75 -16.63
CA LEU A 121 -24.99 -0.62 -16.70
C LEU A 121 -25.55 -0.24 -15.33
N ARG A 122 -25.87 -1.25 -14.50
CA ARG A 122 -26.35 -1.01 -13.12
C ARG A 122 -25.33 -0.24 -12.27
N ARG A 123 -24.02 -0.47 -12.46
CA ARG A 123 -22.97 0.28 -11.74
C ARG A 123 -22.95 1.75 -12.14
N GLU A 124 -23.36 2.06 -13.37
CA GLU A 124 -23.53 3.42 -13.88
C GLU A 124 -24.92 4.02 -13.57
N ARG A 125 -25.70 3.37 -12.70
CA ARG A 125 -27.09 3.76 -12.34
C ARG A 125 -28.04 3.77 -13.54
N ILE A 126 -27.79 2.91 -14.52
CA ILE A 126 -28.69 2.62 -15.62
C ILE A 126 -29.31 1.25 -15.34
N TYR A 127 -30.62 1.22 -15.13
CA TYR A 127 -31.36 -0.01 -14.85
C TYR A 127 -31.98 -0.54 -16.14
N THR A 128 -32.40 -1.79 -16.16
CA THR A 128 -33.07 -2.42 -17.30
C THR A 128 -34.41 -2.99 -16.85
N HIS A 129 -35.51 -2.55 -17.44
CA HIS A 129 -36.85 -3.07 -17.18
C HIS A 129 -37.30 -3.89 -18.39
N PHE A 130 -37.50 -5.20 -18.19
CA PHE A 130 -37.86 -6.12 -19.26
C PHE A 130 -39.39 -6.15 -19.44
N GLY A 131 -39.86 -5.75 -20.62
CA GLY A 131 -41.26 -5.81 -21.04
C GLY A 131 -41.39 -6.20 -22.51
N LYS A 132 -42.38 -5.67 -23.23
CA LYS A 132 -42.47 -5.84 -24.71
C LYS A 132 -41.23 -5.28 -25.42
N THR A 133 -40.70 -4.20 -24.88
CA THR A 133 -39.37 -3.64 -25.15
C THR A 133 -38.62 -3.59 -23.83
N ILE A 134 -37.29 -3.50 -23.89
CA ILE A 134 -36.47 -3.34 -22.70
C ILE A 134 -36.19 -1.85 -22.52
N GLU A 135 -36.63 -1.31 -21.39
CA GLU A 135 -36.44 0.10 -21.07
C GLU A 135 -35.18 0.30 -20.24
N LEU A 136 -34.40 1.34 -20.56
CA LEU A 136 -33.20 1.71 -19.82
C LEU A 136 -33.43 3.04 -19.08
N PRO A 137 -34.00 3.05 -17.87
CA PRO A 137 -34.10 4.25 -17.06
C PRO A 137 -32.81 4.56 -16.28
N SER A 138 -32.53 5.85 -16.11
CA SER A 138 -31.53 6.37 -15.18
C SER A 138 -32.08 7.59 -14.45
N GLN A 139 -31.90 7.66 -13.14
CA GLN A 139 -32.38 8.76 -12.28
C GLN A 139 -33.88 9.09 -12.48
N GLY A 140 -34.71 8.07 -12.71
CA GLY A 140 -36.16 8.25 -12.91
C GLY A 140 -36.57 8.69 -14.32
N GLN A 141 -35.62 8.87 -15.25
CA GLN A 141 -35.91 9.20 -16.65
C GLN A 141 -35.56 8.04 -17.57
N LEU A 142 -36.43 7.74 -18.54
CA LEU A 142 -36.13 6.79 -19.62
C LEU A 142 -35.06 7.38 -20.55
N ILE A 143 -33.87 6.77 -20.59
CA ILE A 143 -32.73 7.26 -21.38
C ILE A 143 -32.43 6.43 -22.62
N GLY A 144 -32.97 5.21 -22.74
CA GLY A 144 -32.80 4.35 -23.90
C GLY A 144 -33.81 3.21 -23.94
N VAL A 145 -33.90 2.54 -25.09
CA VAL A 145 -34.76 1.38 -25.31
C VAL A 145 -33.94 0.31 -26.04
N ALA A 146 -34.17 -0.96 -25.73
CA ALA A 146 -33.70 -2.09 -26.51
C ALA A 146 -34.90 -2.90 -27.01
N SER A 147 -34.77 -3.42 -28.21
CA SER A 147 -35.82 -4.19 -28.90
C SER A 147 -35.34 -5.61 -29.15
N LEU A 148 -36.27 -6.56 -29.11
CA LEU A 148 -35.97 -7.92 -29.53
C LEU A 148 -35.91 -7.98 -31.06
N ILE A 149 -34.82 -8.54 -31.58
CA ILE A 149 -34.70 -8.89 -33.01
C ILE A 149 -35.05 -10.36 -33.24
N ALA A 150 -35.16 -10.76 -34.51
CA ALA A 150 -35.28 -12.17 -34.88
C ALA A 150 -34.17 -12.98 -34.16
N ASN A 151 -34.55 -14.08 -33.51
CA ASN A 151 -33.72 -14.93 -32.63
C ASN A 151 -33.62 -14.50 -31.14
N GLN A 152 -34.55 -13.69 -30.64
CA GLN A 152 -34.68 -13.32 -29.22
C GLN A 152 -33.50 -12.55 -28.60
N LEU A 153 -32.57 -12.06 -29.44
CA LEU A 153 -31.51 -11.16 -29.00
C LEU A 153 -32.07 -9.77 -28.74
N SER A 154 -31.60 -9.14 -27.67
CA SER A 154 -32.00 -7.77 -27.30
C SER A 154 -30.97 -6.78 -27.83
N THR A 155 -31.32 -5.98 -28.84
CA THR A 155 -30.42 -4.96 -29.38
C THR A 155 -30.76 -3.59 -28.81
N LEU A 156 -29.76 -2.89 -28.30
CA LEU A 156 -29.91 -1.53 -27.83
C LEU A 156 -30.09 -0.58 -29.01
N ASP A 157 -31.15 0.23 -28.97
CA ASP A 157 -31.42 1.30 -29.93
C ASP A 157 -30.53 2.50 -29.60
N ALA A 158 -29.23 2.32 -29.87
CA ALA A 158 -28.19 3.31 -29.70
C ALA A 158 -27.12 3.16 -30.78
N THR A 159 -26.58 4.30 -31.19
CA THR A 159 -25.51 4.37 -32.18
C THR A 159 -24.19 4.76 -31.48
N PRO A 160 -23.12 3.96 -31.62
CA PRO A 160 -21.79 4.38 -31.18
C PRO A 160 -21.38 5.69 -31.85
N ILE A 161 -20.89 6.64 -31.07
CA ILE A 161 -20.29 7.87 -31.57
C ILE A 161 -18.82 7.55 -31.86
N ARG A 162 -18.45 7.52 -33.14
CA ARG A 162 -17.05 7.33 -33.55
C ARG A 162 -16.24 8.56 -33.13
N SER A 163 -15.30 8.36 -32.22
CA SER A 163 -14.40 9.42 -31.77
C SER A 163 -13.25 9.56 -32.76
N THR A 164 -13.07 10.76 -33.32
CA THR A 164 -11.88 11.14 -34.10
C THR A 164 -10.75 11.68 -33.22
N VAL A 165 -10.85 11.52 -31.89
CA VAL A 165 -9.96 12.19 -30.95
C VAL A 165 -8.76 11.30 -30.63
N SER A 166 -7.57 11.80 -30.98
CA SER A 166 -6.27 11.20 -30.66
C SER A 166 -6.13 10.95 -29.14
N PRO A 167 -5.52 9.84 -28.69
CA PRO A 167 -5.42 9.52 -27.27
C PRO A 167 -4.70 10.63 -26.50
N VAL A 168 -5.42 11.28 -25.59
CA VAL A 168 -4.81 12.22 -24.64
C VAL A 168 -3.92 11.41 -23.71
N ALA A 169 -2.60 11.61 -23.79
CA ALA A 169 -1.65 11.01 -22.88
C ALA A 169 -2.04 11.35 -21.44
N ALA A 170 -2.29 10.34 -20.61
CA ALA A 170 -2.55 10.54 -19.19
C ALA A 170 -1.38 11.31 -18.58
N ALA A 171 -1.67 12.40 -17.86
CA ALA A 171 -0.65 13.19 -17.19
C ALA A 171 0.18 12.29 -16.25
N ALA A 172 1.51 12.39 -16.34
CA ALA A 172 2.40 11.60 -15.51
C ALA A 172 2.12 11.86 -14.02
N ILE A 173 1.97 10.79 -13.24
CA ILE A 173 1.77 10.87 -11.78
C ILE A 173 3.02 11.52 -11.17
N PRO A 174 2.95 12.54 -10.30
CA PRO A 174 4.14 13.08 -9.65
C PRO A 174 4.90 12.03 -8.83
N LEU A 175 6.24 12.06 -8.85
CA LEU A 175 7.08 11.10 -8.11
C LEU A 175 6.72 11.02 -6.61
N LEU A 176 6.40 12.15 -5.98
CA LEU A 176 5.98 12.21 -4.58
C LEU A 176 4.70 11.41 -4.34
N THR A 177 3.71 11.54 -5.23
CA THR A 177 2.45 10.81 -5.15
C THR A 177 2.67 9.31 -5.33
N LEU A 178 3.51 8.91 -6.30
CA LEU A 178 3.86 7.51 -6.51
C LEU A 178 4.58 6.93 -5.28
N HIS A 179 5.58 7.63 -4.76
CA HIS A 179 6.31 7.27 -3.55
C HIS A 179 5.38 7.06 -2.35
N GLN A 180 4.44 7.98 -2.11
CA GLN A 180 3.48 7.86 -1.01
C GLN A 180 2.51 6.69 -1.18
N ARG A 181 1.97 6.48 -2.39
CA ARG A 181 1.03 5.38 -2.68
C ARG A 181 1.64 4.00 -2.48
N PHE A 182 2.95 3.88 -2.68
CA PHE A 182 3.71 2.65 -2.46
C PHE A 182 4.38 2.59 -1.07
N GLY A 183 3.84 3.32 -0.08
CA GLY A 183 4.31 3.22 1.31
C GLY A 183 5.73 3.75 1.50
N HIS A 184 6.05 4.88 0.85
CA HIS A 184 7.36 5.51 0.90
C HIS A 184 8.51 4.66 0.33
N LEU A 185 8.21 3.82 -0.66
CA LEU A 185 9.20 3.01 -1.35
C LEU A 185 10.26 3.89 -2.03
N SER A 186 11.53 3.49 -1.96
CA SER A 186 12.64 4.25 -2.55
C SER A 186 12.50 4.36 -4.07
N LEU A 187 12.96 5.48 -4.66
CA LEU A 187 12.92 5.64 -6.12
C LEU A 187 13.58 4.49 -6.89
N PRO A 188 14.74 3.94 -6.46
CA PRO A 188 15.33 2.78 -7.14
C PRO A 188 14.42 1.54 -7.09
N ASN A 189 13.72 1.31 -5.98
CA ASN A 189 12.81 0.17 -5.85
C ASN A 189 11.51 0.39 -6.63
N LEU A 190 10.99 1.61 -6.68
CA LEU A 190 9.88 1.97 -7.57
C LEU A 190 10.25 1.75 -9.04
N ARG A 191 11.43 2.24 -9.45
CA ARG A 191 11.95 2.03 -10.80
C ARG A 191 12.09 0.56 -11.11
N ARG A 192 12.62 -0.23 -10.17
CA ARG A 192 12.72 -1.69 -10.31
C ARG A 192 11.35 -2.32 -10.50
N ALA A 193 10.38 -2.00 -9.65
CA ALA A 193 9.01 -2.54 -9.70
C ALA A 193 8.28 -2.22 -11.02
N VAL A 194 8.53 -1.03 -11.58
CA VAL A 194 8.04 -0.69 -12.93
C VAL A 194 8.76 -1.51 -14.00
N SER A 195 10.10 -1.54 -13.97
CA SER A 195 10.89 -2.26 -14.98
C SER A 195 10.72 -3.78 -14.95
N SER A 196 10.38 -4.37 -13.81
CA SER A 196 10.13 -5.80 -13.64
C SER A 196 8.70 -6.21 -14.01
N GLY A 197 7.84 -5.28 -14.43
CA GLY A 197 6.44 -5.55 -14.77
C GLY A 197 5.54 -5.83 -13.55
N GLN A 198 6.05 -5.66 -12.32
CA GLN A 198 5.23 -5.80 -11.10
C GLN A 198 4.17 -4.70 -11.00
N LEU A 199 4.40 -3.56 -11.63
CA LEU A 199 3.44 -2.46 -11.77
C LEU A 199 2.87 -2.43 -13.20
N GLN A 200 1.88 -3.28 -13.46
CA GLN A 200 1.24 -3.37 -14.76
C GLN A 200 0.60 -2.04 -15.18
N GLY A 201 0.79 -1.66 -16.45
CA GLY A 201 0.23 -0.42 -17.02
C GLY A 201 0.95 0.86 -16.61
N GLN A 202 2.11 0.76 -15.95
CA GLN A 202 2.97 1.91 -15.66
C GLN A 202 4.26 1.84 -16.45
N THR A 203 4.65 2.97 -17.03
CA THR A 203 5.96 3.15 -17.67
C THR A 203 6.77 4.12 -16.82
N TRP A 204 8.07 3.86 -16.65
CA TRP A 204 8.94 4.78 -15.93
C TRP A 204 9.24 5.99 -16.82
N THR A 205 8.49 7.08 -16.64
CA THR A 205 8.60 8.30 -17.46
C THR A 205 9.46 9.39 -16.82
N TYR A 206 10.08 9.13 -15.66
CA TYR A 206 10.80 10.15 -14.88
C TYR A 206 12.28 10.25 -15.28
N SER A 207 12.73 11.46 -15.53
CA SER A 207 14.12 11.79 -15.87
C SER A 207 15.06 11.63 -14.66
N ALA A 208 16.36 11.54 -14.95
CA ALA A 208 17.39 11.52 -13.91
C ALA A 208 17.41 12.82 -13.07
N ALA A 209 17.09 13.96 -13.68
CA ALA A 209 17.04 15.25 -13.00
C ALA A 209 15.89 15.30 -11.98
N GLU A 210 14.70 14.83 -12.35
CA GLU A 210 13.56 14.72 -11.42
C GLU A 210 13.85 13.76 -10.27
N CYS A 211 14.48 12.62 -10.56
CA CYS A 211 14.89 11.66 -9.53
C CYS A 211 15.91 12.26 -8.55
N LYS A 212 16.82 13.11 -9.03
CA LYS A 212 17.83 13.79 -8.20
C LYS A 212 17.21 14.91 -7.36
N ALA A 213 16.23 15.63 -7.90
CA ALA A 213 15.52 16.70 -7.21
C ALA A 213 14.46 16.19 -6.22
N PHE A 214 14.13 14.90 -6.27
CA PHE A 214 13.11 14.29 -5.42
C PHE A 214 13.42 14.45 -3.93
N SER A 215 12.42 14.93 -3.19
CA SER A 215 12.46 15.07 -1.74
C SER A 215 11.14 14.64 -1.13
N CYS A 216 11.20 13.93 -0.01
CA CYS A 216 10.05 13.59 0.82
C CYS A 216 10.38 13.93 2.27
N ASP A 217 9.70 14.92 2.84
CA ASP A 217 9.99 15.41 4.19
C ASP A 217 9.68 14.36 5.26
N THR A 218 8.63 13.56 5.06
CA THR A 218 8.30 12.40 5.92
C THR A 218 9.45 11.40 5.97
N CYS A 219 10.04 11.05 4.81
CA CYS A 219 11.20 10.16 4.77
C CYS A 219 12.43 10.78 5.40
N LYS A 220 12.68 12.08 5.18
CA LYS A 220 13.82 12.79 5.77
C LYS A 220 13.72 12.79 7.29
N ALA A 221 12.55 13.10 7.84
CA ALA A 221 12.32 13.08 9.28
C ALA A 221 12.44 11.67 9.87
N ALA A 222 11.83 10.66 9.22
CA ALA A 222 11.85 9.29 9.72
C ALA A 222 13.24 8.62 9.63
N LYS A 223 14.08 9.04 8.67
CA LYS A 223 15.44 8.50 8.46
C LYS A 223 16.53 9.40 9.02
N ALA A 224 16.19 10.50 9.68
CA ALA A 224 17.17 11.35 10.33
C ALA A 224 17.84 10.55 11.45
N THR A 225 19.14 10.28 11.29
CA THR A 225 19.96 9.67 12.33
C THR A 225 20.78 10.74 13.02
N ARG A 226 21.06 10.56 14.31
CA ARG A 226 22.01 11.41 15.04
C ARG A 226 23.36 11.35 14.32
N THR A 227 24.03 12.49 14.16
CA THR A 227 25.40 12.51 13.64
C THR A 227 26.32 11.78 14.61
N PRO A 228 27.41 11.14 14.11
CA PRO A 228 28.42 10.56 14.99
C PRO A 228 28.94 11.59 15.99
N PHE A 229 29.23 11.12 17.21
CA PHE A 229 29.89 11.98 18.18
C PHE A 229 31.36 12.16 17.79
N PRO A 230 31.90 13.38 17.90
CA PRO A 230 33.33 13.59 17.75
C PRO A 230 34.08 12.86 18.86
N THR A 231 35.27 12.36 18.55
CA THR A 231 36.19 11.80 19.55
C THR A 231 36.60 12.91 20.51
N SER A 232 36.51 12.67 21.82
CA SER A 232 36.99 13.64 22.82
C SER A 232 38.51 13.56 22.95
N ASP A 233 39.19 14.71 22.78
CA ASP A 233 40.62 14.86 23.12
C ASP A 233 40.84 15.19 24.61
N SER A 234 39.76 15.39 25.37
CA SER A 234 39.83 15.68 26.80
C SER A 234 40.11 14.40 27.58
N ARG A 235 41.26 14.36 28.25
CA ARG A 235 41.67 13.32 29.19
C ARG A 235 42.28 13.96 30.44
N ALA A 236 42.03 13.38 31.60
CA ALA A 236 42.69 13.72 32.85
C ALA A 236 44.22 13.65 32.70
N SER A 237 44.91 14.55 33.39
CA SER A 237 46.37 14.66 33.42
C SER A 237 46.99 13.89 34.58
N GLN A 238 46.21 13.57 35.62
CA GLN A 238 46.66 12.88 36.82
C GLN A 238 45.59 11.90 37.36
N PRO A 239 45.99 10.85 38.10
CA PRO A 239 45.03 9.97 38.78
C PRO A 239 44.11 10.74 39.74
N LEU A 240 42.85 10.34 39.81
CA LEU A 240 41.76 10.94 40.61
C LEU A 240 41.40 12.39 40.25
N GLU A 241 41.91 12.93 39.15
CA GLU A 241 41.46 14.21 38.62
C GLU A 241 40.02 14.14 38.11
N LEU A 242 39.69 13.05 37.42
CA LEU A 242 38.36 12.75 36.91
C LEU A 242 38.08 11.25 37.07
N VAL A 243 37.00 10.93 37.76
CA VAL A 243 36.48 9.57 37.88
C VAL A 243 35.07 9.51 37.30
N HIS A 244 34.86 8.57 36.40
CA HIS A 244 33.55 8.24 35.85
C HIS A 244 32.87 7.19 36.72
N SER A 245 31.57 7.32 36.94
CA SER A 245 30.78 6.31 37.63
C SER A 245 29.47 6.02 36.91
N ASP A 246 29.10 4.74 36.89
CA ASP A 246 27.87 4.25 36.29
C ASP A 246 27.33 3.05 37.08
N VAL A 247 26.02 2.80 36.95
CA VAL A 247 25.33 1.67 37.57
C VAL A 247 24.75 0.77 36.50
N LEU A 248 25.33 -0.41 36.37
CA LEU A 248 24.85 -1.46 35.48
C LEU A 248 23.87 -2.36 36.21
N THR A 249 22.91 -2.93 35.46
CA THR A 249 22.02 -3.97 35.96
C THR A 249 22.49 -5.32 35.44
N LEU A 250 22.59 -6.31 36.32
CA LEU A 250 22.93 -7.67 35.94
C LEU A 250 21.71 -8.34 35.30
N PRO A 251 21.88 -9.17 34.25
CA PRO A 251 20.77 -9.92 33.64
C PRO A 251 20.06 -10.83 34.64
N GLU A 252 20.83 -11.45 35.54
CA GLU A 252 20.34 -12.29 36.63
C GLU A 252 20.99 -11.87 37.96
N PRO A 253 20.28 -11.99 39.09
CA PRO A 253 20.86 -11.75 40.40
C PRO A 253 22.00 -12.74 40.70
N THR A 254 22.99 -12.30 41.48
CA THR A 254 23.97 -13.21 42.07
C THR A 254 23.30 -14.17 43.07
N THR A 255 24.03 -15.21 43.49
CA THR A 255 23.58 -16.14 44.55
C THR A 255 23.21 -15.43 45.85
N ASP A 256 23.88 -14.32 46.15
CA ASP A 256 23.67 -13.51 47.36
C ASP A 256 22.64 -12.38 47.14
N GLY A 257 22.05 -12.28 45.95
CA GLY A 257 20.92 -11.42 45.62
C GLY A 257 21.27 -10.02 45.11
N GLU A 258 22.53 -9.74 44.78
CA GLU A 258 22.95 -8.51 44.11
C GLU A 258 22.46 -8.49 42.67
N ARG A 259 21.92 -7.35 42.24
CA ARG A 259 21.34 -7.16 40.89
C ARG A 259 21.94 -5.98 40.14
N TYR A 260 22.75 -5.18 40.81
CA TYR A 260 23.37 -4.00 40.24
C TYR A 260 24.87 -4.04 40.47
N VAL A 261 25.60 -3.35 39.62
CA VAL A 261 27.05 -3.16 39.74
C VAL A 261 27.33 -1.68 39.58
N VAL A 262 27.95 -1.06 40.58
CA VAL A 262 28.49 0.28 40.45
C VAL A 262 29.97 0.20 40.06
N THR A 263 30.36 1.03 39.11
CA THR A 263 31.76 1.19 38.69
C THR A 263 32.28 2.57 39.06
N PHE A 264 33.57 2.64 39.37
CA PHE A 264 34.34 3.88 39.45
C PHE A 264 35.55 3.70 38.55
N ILE A 265 35.68 4.52 37.51
CA ILE A 265 36.72 4.38 36.48
C ILE A 265 37.55 5.66 36.48
N ASP A 266 38.83 5.55 36.81
CA ASP A 266 39.76 6.67 36.73
C ASP A 266 40.10 6.99 35.27
N ASP A 267 39.90 8.24 34.87
CA ASP A 267 40.06 8.65 33.46
C ASP A 267 41.54 8.61 33.00
N PHE A 268 42.47 8.94 33.91
CA PHE A 268 43.90 8.93 33.61
C PHE A 268 44.46 7.51 33.49
N SER A 269 44.36 6.70 34.55
CA SER A 269 44.98 5.38 34.64
C SER A 269 44.15 4.25 34.05
N ARG A 270 42.86 4.51 33.76
CA ARG A 270 41.86 3.49 33.38
C ARG A 270 41.61 2.43 34.45
N LYS A 271 42.11 2.63 35.68
CA LYS A 271 41.86 1.74 36.80
C LYS A 271 40.37 1.76 37.13
N THR A 272 39.80 0.57 37.24
CA THR A 272 38.36 0.37 37.47
C THR A 272 38.15 -0.31 38.81
N TRP A 273 37.30 0.28 39.65
CA TRP A 273 36.78 -0.33 40.86
C TRP A 273 35.33 -0.71 40.64
N VAL A 274 34.95 -1.87 41.15
CA VAL A 274 33.63 -2.47 40.92
C VAL A 274 33.05 -2.92 42.26
N SER A 275 31.76 -2.69 42.47
CA SER A 275 31.05 -3.19 43.65
C SER A 275 29.65 -3.64 43.27
N ALA A 276 29.29 -4.86 43.69
CA ALA A 276 27.95 -5.41 43.51
C ALA A 276 26.99 -4.87 44.57
N LEU A 277 25.76 -4.57 44.17
CA LEU A 277 24.72 -3.97 45.00
C LEU A 277 23.40 -4.71 44.83
N ARG A 278 22.61 -4.81 45.91
CA ARG A 278 21.24 -5.35 45.88
C ARG A 278 20.24 -4.31 45.41
N ASN A 279 20.45 -3.04 45.76
CA ASN A 279 19.61 -1.91 45.38
C ASN A 279 20.46 -0.71 44.95
N LYS A 280 19.97 0.08 43.97
CA LYS A 280 20.61 1.33 43.53
C LYS A 280 20.75 2.38 44.65
N SER A 281 19.90 2.32 45.68
CA SER A 281 20.02 3.21 46.85
C SER A 281 21.33 3.05 47.62
N GLN A 282 22.02 1.91 47.46
CA GLN A 282 23.30 1.62 48.12
C GLN A 282 24.52 2.29 47.45
N VAL A 283 24.32 2.97 46.32
CA VAL A 283 25.40 3.63 45.57
C VAL A 283 26.09 4.69 46.43
N PHE A 284 25.34 5.52 47.16
CA PHE A 284 25.92 6.58 47.97
C PHE A 284 26.82 6.03 49.09
N ASP A 285 26.33 5.08 49.89
CA ASP A 285 27.13 4.45 50.96
C ASP A 285 28.37 3.73 50.42
N THR A 286 28.27 3.17 49.22
CA THR A 286 29.39 2.52 48.53
C THR A 286 30.42 3.54 48.06
N PHE A 287 29.96 4.67 47.49
CA PHE A 287 30.82 5.78 47.09
C PHE A 287 31.57 6.37 48.29
N GLN A 288 30.90 6.58 49.43
CA GLN A 288 31.56 7.12 50.63
C GLN A 288 32.71 6.22 51.11
N ARG A 289 32.46 4.91 51.19
CA ARG A 289 33.48 3.91 51.56
C ARG A 289 34.62 3.85 50.56
N TRP A 290 34.30 3.84 49.26
CA TRP A 290 35.29 3.84 48.20
C TRP A 290 36.15 5.12 48.23
N HIS A 291 35.53 6.29 48.37
CA HIS A 291 36.20 7.58 48.47
C HIS A 291 37.21 7.62 49.61
N ALA A 292 36.80 7.24 50.83
CA ALA A 292 37.70 7.21 51.98
C ALA A 292 38.87 6.22 51.80
N MET A 293 38.60 5.07 51.19
CA MET A 293 39.61 4.04 50.93
C MET A 293 40.62 4.49 49.87
N ILE A 294 40.17 5.11 48.77
CA ILE A 294 41.04 5.46 47.66
C ILE A 294 41.97 6.61 48.01
N GLU A 295 41.49 7.64 48.71
CA GLU A 295 42.33 8.75 49.13
C GLU A 295 43.39 8.29 50.15
N ARG A 296 43.01 7.37 51.06
CA ARG A 296 43.96 6.83 52.06
C ARG A 296 45.02 5.93 51.45
N SER A 297 44.66 5.12 50.46
CA SER A 297 45.59 4.18 49.84
C SER A 297 46.54 4.83 48.84
N THR A 298 46.12 5.93 48.20
CA THR A 298 46.91 6.62 47.17
C THR A 298 47.59 7.89 47.67
N GLY A 299 47.07 8.51 48.73
CA GLY A 299 47.48 9.85 49.17
C GLY A 299 47.00 10.99 48.24
N LEU A 300 46.23 10.68 47.19
CA LEU A 300 45.69 11.63 46.24
C LEU A 300 44.25 11.99 46.60
N LYS A 301 43.81 13.17 46.14
CA LYS A 301 42.45 13.68 46.37
C LYS A 301 41.58 13.52 45.13
N LEU A 302 40.34 13.06 45.32
CA LEU A 302 39.36 13.00 44.24
C LEU A 302 38.89 14.42 43.90
N ARG A 303 39.17 14.89 42.68
CA ARG A 303 38.81 16.25 42.26
C ARG A 303 37.43 16.33 41.61
N THR A 304 37.15 15.43 40.68
CA THR A 304 35.92 15.47 39.88
C THR A 304 35.30 14.09 39.78
N LEU A 305 33.99 14.02 40.04
CA LEU A 305 33.16 12.85 39.79
C LEU A 305 32.21 13.16 38.63
N ARG A 306 32.27 12.35 37.56
CA ARG A 306 31.33 12.40 36.44
C ARG A 306 30.36 11.22 36.47
N THR A 307 29.08 11.52 36.45
CA THR A 307 28.01 10.50 36.47
C THR A 307 26.92 10.87 35.48
N ASP A 308 26.00 9.93 35.22
CA ASP A 308 24.73 10.27 34.59
C ASP A 308 23.80 11.05 35.55
N ASN A 309 22.60 11.38 35.08
CA ASN A 309 21.55 12.01 35.88
C ASN A 309 20.73 10.99 36.70
N GLY A 310 21.30 9.83 37.04
CA GLY A 310 20.65 8.81 37.86
C GLY A 310 20.18 9.35 39.21
N GLY A 311 19.02 8.86 39.67
CA GLY A 311 18.45 9.25 40.97
C GLY A 311 19.37 8.91 42.15
N GLU A 312 20.18 7.86 41.99
CA GLU A 312 21.21 7.42 42.93
C GLU A 312 22.32 8.46 43.17
N TYR A 313 22.62 9.29 42.17
CA TYR A 313 23.67 10.32 42.26
C TYR A 313 23.11 11.69 42.65
N THR A 314 21.84 11.97 42.38
CA THR A 314 21.26 13.34 42.48
C THR A 314 20.61 13.65 43.83
N SER A 315 20.73 12.76 44.82
CA SER A 315 20.21 13.01 46.17
C SER A 315 20.92 14.19 46.86
N LYS A 316 20.19 14.91 47.73
CA LYS A 316 20.74 16.03 48.52
C LYS A 316 21.96 15.61 49.34
N ALA A 317 21.89 14.44 49.99
CA ALA A 317 22.99 13.90 50.78
C ALA A 317 24.25 13.67 49.95
N PHE A 318 24.11 13.20 48.70
CA PHE A 318 25.25 13.02 47.80
C PHE A 318 25.85 14.38 47.41
N ILE A 319 25.01 15.36 47.05
CA ILE A 319 25.45 16.72 46.70
C ILE A 319 26.21 17.36 47.86
N GLU A 320 25.64 17.31 49.07
CA GLU A 320 26.24 17.86 50.29
C GLU A 320 27.56 17.18 50.63
N TYR A 321 27.63 15.85 50.52
CA TYR A 321 28.87 15.10 50.76
C TYR A 321 29.98 15.50 49.78
N CYS A 322 29.68 15.60 48.48
CA CYS A 322 30.65 16.07 47.49
C CYS A 322 31.12 17.50 47.80
N SER A 323 30.18 18.40 48.12
CA SER A 323 30.50 19.78 48.48
C SER A 323 31.40 19.85 49.72
N HIS A 324 31.13 19.03 50.74
CA HIS A 324 31.93 18.99 51.97
C HIS A 324 33.37 18.54 51.73
N HIS A 325 33.58 17.64 50.77
CA HIS A 325 34.90 17.11 50.40
C HIS A 325 35.57 17.88 49.25
N GLY A 326 34.94 18.94 48.74
CA GLY A 326 35.47 19.72 47.61
C GLY A 326 35.48 18.97 46.27
N ILE A 327 34.64 17.94 46.13
CA ILE A 327 34.54 17.14 44.90
C ILE A 327 33.62 17.87 43.92
N THR A 328 34.16 18.24 42.76
CA THR A 328 33.38 18.80 41.66
C THR A 328 32.50 17.72 41.04
N ARG A 329 31.22 18.02 40.84
CA ARG A 329 30.28 17.10 40.20
C ARG A 329 30.05 17.49 38.75
N GLN A 330 30.16 16.52 37.86
CA GLN A 330 29.82 16.65 36.44
C GLN A 330 28.70 15.67 36.11
N LEU A 331 27.59 16.17 35.56
CA LEU A 331 26.47 15.33 35.13
C LEU A 331 26.44 15.30 33.62
N THR A 332 26.34 14.11 33.03
CA THR A 332 26.18 13.99 31.57
C THR A 332 24.81 14.45 31.13
N ILE A 333 24.70 14.89 29.87
CA ILE A 333 23.43 15.33 29.31
C ILE A 333 22.46 14.13 29.27
N PRO A 334 21.20 14.28 29.71
CA PRO A 334 20.21 13.22 29.60
C PRO A 334 20.14 12.62 28.19
N TYR A 335 19.95 11.31 28.11
CA TYR A 335 19.85 10.56 26.84
C TYR A 335 21.10 10.69 25.93
N THR A 336 22.26 10.95 26.52
CA THR A 336 23.55 10.96 25.82
C THR A 336 24.57 10.08 26.57
N PRO A 337 24.38 8.74 26.58
CA PRO A 337 25.28 7.82 27.26
C PRO A 337 26.73 7.92 26.76
N GLU A 338 26.93 8.39 25.53
CA GLU A 338 28.24 8.57 24.90
C GLU A 338 29.12 9.60 25.62
N GLN A 339 28.55 10.51 26.42
CA GLN A 339 29.32 11.45 27.24
C GLN A 339 29.91 10.82 28.52
N ASN A 340 29.46 9.63 28.89
CA ASN A 340 30.01 8.83 30.00
C ASN A 340 30.80 7.61 29.51
N GLY A 341 31.11 7.55 28.21
CA GLY A 341 31.80 6.44 27.54
C GLY A 341 33.31 6.50 27.59
#